data_AF-A0A533BGE3-F1
#
_entry.id   AF-A0A533BGE3-F1
#
_cell.length_a   1.000
_cell.length_b   1.000
_cell.length_c   1.000
_cell.angle_alpha   90.00
_cell.angle_beta   90.00
_cell.angle_gamma   90.00
#
_symmetry.space_group_name_H-M   'P 1'
#
loop_
_entity.id
_entity.type
_entity.pdbx_description
1 polymer ?
#
loop_
_entity_poly.entity_id
_entity_poly.type
_entity_poly.pdbx_seq_one_letter_code
_entity_poly.pdbx_strand_id
1 'polypeptide(L)' 'MRLLADLHIAPRTVMTQLAQKLDKKLATWRPEVVAQVEQIVTDVIELADTDTLDLLPSRAVVQEVLDALDERQSG' A
#
# COMPACT_ATOMS: atom_id res chain seq x y z
N MET A 1 28.00 9.26 -35.53
CA MET A 1 28.43 8.45 -34.37
C MET A 1 27.45 8.67 -33.23
N ARG A 2 26.60 7.68 -32.94
CA ARG A 2 25.74 7.62 -31.75
C ARG A 2 26.45 6.65 -30.81
N LEU A 3 27.09 7.15 -29.75
CA LEU A 3 27.64 6.30 -28.71
C LEU A 3 27.01 6.71 -27.37
N LEU A 4 26.19 5.80 -26.86
CA LEU A 4 25.87 5.57 -25.46
C LEU A 4 24.87 6.55 -24.82
N ALA A 5 23.61 6.37 -25.21
CA ALA A 5 22.43 6.79 -24.45
C ALA A 5 22.10 5.84 -23.27
N ASP A 6 23.10 5.16 -22.70
CA ASP A 6 22.90 4.08 -21.73
C ASP A 6 23.93 4.16 -20.60
N LEU A 7 23.95 5.29 -19.88
CA LEU A 7 24.48 5.33 -18.53
C LEU A 7 23.39 5.78 -17.56
N HIS A 8 22.22 5.14 -17.65
CA HIS A 8 21.28 5.04 -16.54
C HIS A 8 21.89 4.08 -15.50
N ILE A 9 23.01 4.48 -14.87
CA ILE A 9 23.63 3.72 -13.80
C ILE A 9 22.72 3.77 -12.59
N ALA A 10 22.03 2.64 -12.40
CA ALA A 10 21.39 2.09 -11.21
C ALA A 10 20.51 3.02 -10.37
N PRO A 11 19.27 2.63 -10.04
CA PRO A 11 18.48 3.36 -9.05
C PRO A 11 19.27 3.40 -7.75
N ARG A 12 19.60 4.61 -7.30
CA ARG A 12 20.05 4.83 -5.93
C ARG A 12 18.86 4.38 -5.08
N THR A 13 18.93 3.22 -4.45
CA THR A 13 17.89 2.74 -3.52
C THR A 13 17.91 3.64 -2.29
N VAL A 14 17.41 4.86 -2.43
CA VAL A 14 17.06 5.70 -1.29
C VAL A 14 15.75 5.14 -0.76
N MET A 15 15.84 4.44 0.37
CA MET A 15 14.67 4.03 1.13
C MET A 15 13.79 5.25 1.35
N THR A 16 12.55 5.19 0.86
CA THR A 16 11.63 6.32 0.92
C THR A 16 11.32 6.67 2.38
N GLN A 17 10.95 7.92 2.64
CA GLN A 17 10.50 8.33 3.98
C GLN A 17 9.32 7.47 4.48
N LEU A 18 8.49 6.98 3.55
CA LEU A 18 7.40 6.06 3.86
C LEU A 18 7.91 4.71 4.36
N ALA A 19 8.87 4.09 3.66
CA ALA A 19 9.46 2.82 4.07
C ALA A 19 10.13 2.92 5.45
N GLN A 20 10.86 4.02 5.71
CA GLN A 20 11.48 4.27 7.01
C GLN A 20 10.45 4.47 8.13
N LYS A 21 9.32 5.14 7.84
CA LYS A 21 8.24 5.31 8.81
C LYS A 21 7.55 3.99 9.11
N LEU A 22 7.31 3.17 8.10
CA LEU A 22 6.71 1.85 8.23
C LEU A 22 7.58 0.95 9.12
N ASP A 23 8.86 0.82 8.79
CA ASP A 23 9.84 0.04 9.57
C ASP A 23 9.84 0.41 11.06
N LYS A 24 9.96 1.70 11.37
CA LYS A 24 9.88 2.21 12.76
C LYS A 24 8.58 1.85 13.46
N LYS A 25 7.46 1.82 12.74
CA LYS A 25 6.15 1.51 13.31
C LYS A 25 5.96 0.02 13.53
N LEU A 26 6.38 -0.82 12.58
CA LEU A 26 6.35 -2.28 12.71
C LEU A 26 7.12 -2.74 13.95
N ALA A 27 8.25 -2.09 14.28
CA ALA A 27 9.01 -2.38 15.50
C ALA A 27 8.29 -2.03 16.82
N THR A 28 7.20 -1.26 16.78
CA THR A 28 6.49 -0.76 17.99
C THR A 28 5.10 -1.33 18.17
N TRP A 29 4.51 -1.89 17.11
CA TRP A 29 3.16 -2.40 17.14
C TRP A 29 3.11 -3.82 17.69
N ARG A 30 1.92 -4.23 18.13
CA ARG A 30 1.69 -5.63 18.49
C ARG A 30 1.79 -6.52 17.25
N PRO A 31 2.21 -7.79 17.40
CA PRO A 31 2.38 -8.71 16.27
C PRO A 31 1.14 -8.84 15.38
N GLU A 32 -0.06 -8.82 15.95
CA GLU A 32 -1.30 -8.92 15.18
C GLU A 32 -1.53 -7.70 14.28
N VAL A 33 -1.11 -6.52 14.73
CA VAL A 33 -1.19 -5.29 13.95
C VAL A 33 -0.11 -5.27 12.87
N VAL A 34 1.10 -5.74 13.19
CA VAL A 34 2.19 -5.90 12.23
C VAL A 34 1.75 -6.79 11.06
N ALA A 35 1.24 -7.99 11.35
CA ALA A 35 0.80 -8.93 10.33
C ALA A 35 -0.31 -8.35 9.42
N GLN A 36 -1.27 -7.63 10.00
CA GLN A 36 -2.32 -6.97 9.23
C GLN A 36 -1.76 -5.88 8.31
N VAL A 37 -0.85 -5.04 8.80
CA VAL A 37 -0.25 -3.97 8.00
C VAL A 37 0.64 -4.54 6.90
N GLU A 38 1.43 -5.57 7.18
CA GLU A 38 2.25 -6.26 6.18
C GLU A 38 1.40 -6.86 5.06
N GLN A 39 0.27 -7.49 5.38
CA GLN A 39 -0.65 -7.99 4.38
C GLN A 39 -1.19 -6.85 3.50
N ILE A 40 -1.70 -5.77 4.10
CA ILE A 40 -2.27 -4.64 3.35
C ILE A 40 -1.22 -3.98 2.45
N VAL A 41 0.00 -3.79 2.95
CA VAL A 41 1.08 -3.18 2.15
C VAL A 41 1.49 -4.10 1.00
N THR A 42 1.55 -5.41 1.23
CA THR A 42 1.78 -6.41 0.16
C THR A 42 0.71 -6.30 -0.93
N ASP A 43 -0.56 -6.33 -0.56
CA ASP A 43 -1.68 -6.24 -1.51
C ASP A 43 -1.63 -4.95 -2.34
N VAL A 44 -1.29 -3.82 -1.71
CA VAL A 44 -1.14 -2.53 -2.39
C VAL A 44 0.02 -2.57 -3.40
N ILE A 45 1.15 -3.20 -3.05
CA ILE A 45 2.30 -3.35 -3.95
C ILE A 45 1.94 -4.25 -5.12
N GLU A 46 1.30 -5.40 -4.88
CA GLU A 46 0.89 -6.32 -5.93
C GLU A 46 -0.08 -5.65 -6.93
N LEU A 47 -1.04 -4.87 -6.43
CA LEU A 47 -1.97 -4.12 -7.28
C LEU A 47 -1.27 -2.99 -8.07
N ALA A 48 -0.23 -2.38 -7.51
CA ALA A 48 0.60 -1.40 -8.22
C ALA A 48 1.40 -2.07 -9.35
N ASP A 49 1.97 -3.24 -9.09
CA ASP A 49 2.75 -4.00 -10.07
C ASP A 49 1.88 -4.48 -11.24
N THR A 50 0.58 -4.73 -11.00
CA THR A 50 -0.38 -5.10 -12.06
C THR A 50 -1.12 -3.91 -12.69
N ASP A 51 -0.79 -2.67 -12.33
CA ASP A 51 -1.47 -1.43 -12.82
C ASP A 51 -2.99 -1.43 -12.56
N THR A 52 -3.39 -1.97 -11.41
CA THR A 52 -4.80 -2.12 -10.99
C THR A 52 -5.07 -1.50 -9.61
N LEU A 53 -4.33 -0.44 -9.25
CA LEU A 53 -4.52 0.26 -7.97
C LEU A 53 -5.90 0.89 -7.82
N ASP A 54 -6.60 1.16 -8.93
CA ASP A 54 -7.97 1.68 -8.95
C ASP A 54 -8.99 0.70 -8.36
N LEU A 55 -8.65 -0.59 -8.26
CA LEU A 55 -9.48 -1.61 -7.63
C LEU A 55 -9.47 -1.53 -6.10
N LEU A 56 -8.52 -0.80 -5.50
CA LEU A 56 -8.52 -0.60 -4.05
C LEU A 56 -9.78 0.16 -3.64
N PRO A 57 -10.61 -0.40 -2.74
CA PRO A 57 -11.78 0.30 -2.29
C PRO A 57 -11.35 1.57 -1.57
N SER A 58 -11.85 2.71 -2.04
CA SER A 58 -11.58 3.97 -1.35
C SER A 58 -12.15 3.89 0.06
N ARG A 59 -11.51 4.57 1.02
CA ARG A 59 -12.03 4.64 2.40
C ARG A 59 -13.48 5.14 2.45
N ALA A 60 -13.88 5.99 1.51
CA ALA A 60 -15.26 6.44 1.37
C ALA A 60 -16.20 5.31 0.95
N VAL A 61 -15.80 4.48 -0.03
CA VAL A 61 -16.57 3.29 -0.47
C VAL A 61 -16.69 2.27 0.66
N VAL A 62 -15.62 2.05 1.43
CA VAL A 62 -15.68 1.14 2.60
C VAL A 62 -16.67 1.65 3.65
N GLN A 63 -16.70 2.97 3.92
CA GLN A 63 -17.63 3.54 4.88
C GLN A 63 -19.08 3.46 4.40
N GLU A 64 -19.34 3.75 3.11
CA GLU A 64 -20.67 3.62 2.52
C GLU A 64 -21.22 2.19 2.61
N VAL A 65 -20.38 1.18 2.36
CA VAL A 65 -20.76 -0.23 2.52
C VAL A 65 -21.07 -0.55 3.99
N LEU A 66 -20.26 -0.07 4.94
CA LEU A 66 -20.52 -0.30 6.37
C LEU A 66 -21.81 0.37 6.82
N ASP A 67 -22.07 1.60 6.38
CA ASP A 67 -23.29 2.34 6.68
C ASP A 67 -24.52 1.60 6.12
N ALA A 68 -24.45 1.13 4.87
CA ALA A 68 -25.51 0.34 4.25
C ALA A 68 -25.76 -1.02 4.95
N LEU A 69 -24.74 -1.63 5.56
CA LEU A 69 -24.90 -2.85 6.35
C LEU A 69 -25.56 -2.59 7.71
N ASP A 70 -25.27 -1.45 8.34
CA ASP A 70 -25.83 -1.06 9.64
C ASP A 70 -27.33 -0.71 9.53
N GLU A 71 -27.71 -0.02 8.44
CA GLU A 71 -29.11 0.29 8.10
C GLU A 71 -29.95 -0.98 7.87
N ARG A 72 -29.35 -2.03 7.26
CA ARG A 72 -30.00 -3.32 6.99
C ARG A 72 -30.19 -4.19 8.23
N GLN A 73 -29.38 -3.98 9.27
CA GLN A 73 -29.49 -4.72 10.53
C GLN A 73 -30.47 -4.04 11.50
N SER A 74 -30.76 -2.76 11.27
CA SER A 74 -31.58 -1.92 12.15
C SER A 74 -33.05 -1.79 11.71
N GLY A 75 -33.46 -2.42 10.60
CA GLY A 75 -34.83 -2.40 10.06
C GLY A 75 -35.40 -3.79 9.80
#